data_AF-A0A5N1BRQ6-F1
#
_entry.id   AF-A0A5N1BRQ6-F1
#
_cell.length_a   1.000
_cell.length_b   1.000
_cell.length_c   1.000
_cell.angle_alpha   90.00
_cell.angle_beta   90.00
_cell.angle_gamma   90.00
#
_symmetry.space_group_name_H-M   'P 1'
#
loop_
_entity.id
_entity.type
_entity.pdbx_description
1 polymer ?
#
loop_
_entity_poly.entity_id
_entity_poly.type
_entity_poly.pdbx_seq_one_letter_code
_entity_poly.pdbx_strand_id
1 'polypeptide(L)' 'MEFQVRQVGNSLVLPLPDSDKLSVGMKFSVACHDNGAIVYTPVKENLFENPDILKYADDYRQNELLLEEDIE' A
#
# COMPACT_ATOMS: atom_id res chain seq x y z
N MET A 1 -7.60 -17.55 20.56
CA MET A 1 -8.74 -16.89 19.91
C MET A 1 -8.96 -17.61 18.60
N GLU A 2 -10.16 -18.10 18.35
CA GLU A 2 -10.49 -18.87 17.15
C GLU A 2 -11.42 -18.04 16.27
N PHE A 3 -11.24 -18.14 14.95
CA PHE A 3 -12.06 -17.40 13.98
C PHE A 3 -12.53 -18.35 12.89
N GLN A 4 -13.76 -18.16 12.43
CA GLN A 4 -14.33 -18.92 11.33
C GLN A 4 -14.10 -18.19 10.02
N VAL A 5 -13.46 -18.88 9.08
CA VAL A 5 -13.30 -18.40 7.70
C VAL A 5 -14.64 -18.48 6.97
N ARG A 6 -14.94 -17.49 6.13
CA ARG A 6 -16.21 -17.40 5.38
C ARG A 6 -15.97 -17.51 3.88
N GLN A 7 -16.84 -18.23 3.17
CA GLN A 7 -16.88 -18.22 1.71
C GLN A 7 -17.84 -17.13 1.24
N VAL A 8 -17.38 -16.23 0.38
CA VAL A 8 -18.19 -15.17 -0.25
C VAL A 8 -17.99 -15.24 -1.76
N GLY A 9 -18.98 -15.75 -2.48
CA GLY A 9 -18.84 -16.07 -3.89
C GLY A 9 -17.71 -17.07 -4.13
N ASN A 10 -16.75 -16.71 -4.96
CA ASN A 10 -15.56 -17.53 -5.24
C ASN A 10 -14.36 -17.20 -4.32
N SER A 11 -14.55 -16.33 -3.33
CA SER A 11 -13.46 -15.85 -2.46
C SER A 11 -13.60 -16.42 -1.05
N LEU A 12 -12.47 -16.81 -0.47
CA LEU A 12 -12.34 -17.18 0.94
C LEU A 12 -11.93 -15.95 1.75
N VAL A 13 -12.71 -15.60 2.76
CA VAL A 13 -12.57 -14.37 3.55
C VAL A 13 -12.26 -14.71 5.00
N LEU A 14 -11.13 -14.22 5.50
CA LEU A 14 -10.73 -14.32 6.90
C LEU A 14 -11.18 -13.05 7.65
N PRO A 15 -12.18 -13.12 8.55
CA PRO A 15 -12.51 -11.97 9.38
C PRO A 15 -11.39 -11.70 10.37
N LEU A 16 -10.89 -10.47 10.37
CA LEU A 16 -9.94 -10.00 11.37
C LEU A 16 -10.71 -9.32 12.51
N PRO A 17 -10.23 -9.43 13.76
CA PRO A 17 -10.79 -8.67 14.87
C PRO A 17 -10.59 -7.16 14.65
N ASP A 18 -11.52 -6.35 15.17
CA ASP A 18 -11.43 -4.90 15.09
C ASP A 18 -10.11 -4.42 15.71
N SER A 19 -9.40 -3.58 14.97
CA SER A 19 -8.12 -3.02 15.39
C SER A 19 -7.92 -1.66 14.74
N ASP A 20 -7.53 -0.66 15.53
CA ASP A 20 -7.21 0.69 15.05
C ASP A 20 -6.06 0.73 14.03
N LYS A 21 -5.31 -0.38 13.90
CA LYS A 21 -4.20 -0.52 12.96
C LYS A 21 -4.64 -1.05 11.58
N LEU A 22 -5.90 -1.42 11.42
CA LEU A 22 -6.47 -1.99 10.20
C LEU A 22 -7.51 -1.05 9.62
N SER A 23 -7.28 -0.61 8.39
CA SER A 23 -8.18 0.28 7.65
C SER A 23 -8.70 -0.42 6.41
N VAL A 24 -9.94 -0.07 6.02
CA VAL A 24 -10.53 -0.53 4.76
C VAL A 24 -9.63 -0.11 3.59
N GLY A 25 -9.35 -1.03 2.68
CA GLY A 25 -8.50 -0.79 1.51
C GLY A 25 -7.01 -1.05 1.70
N MET A 26 -6.56 -1.39 2.92
CA MET A 26 -5.17 -1.83 3.13
C MET A 26 -4.86 -3.09 2.33
N LYS A 27 -3.71 -3.07 1.65
CA LYS A 27 -3.17 -4.23 0.93
C LYS A 27 -2.21 -5.00 1.84
N PHE A 28 -2.17 -6.31 1.69
CA PHE A 28 -1.28 -7.18 2.43
C PHE A 28 -0.53 -8.10 1.46
N SER A 29 0.76 -8.32 1.71
CA SER A 29 1.49 -9.44 1.13
C SER A 29 1.20 -10.69 1.96
N VAL A 30 1.18 -11.84 1.29
CA VAL A 30 0.86 -13.13 1.91
C VAL A 30 2.04 -14.06 1.72
N ALA A 31 2.50 -14.65 2.82
CA ALA A 31 3.48 -15.73 2.81
C ALA A 31 2.88 -16.97 3.47
N CYS A 32 3.00 -18.12 2.79
CA CYS A 32 2.65 -19.43 3.35
C CYS A 32 3.95 -20.13 3.72
N HIS A 33 4.08 -20.52 4.98
CA HIS A 33 5.25 -21.23 5.50
C HIS A 33 4.98 -22.73 5.58
N ASP A 34 6.04 -23.54 5.53
CA ASP A 34 5.95 -25.01 5.52
C ASP A 34 5.35 -25.59 6.82
N ASN A 35 5.38 -24.83 7.91
CA ASN A 35 4.74 -25.19 9.18
C ASN A 35 3.22 -24.93 9.17
N GLY A 36 2.64 -24.55 8.03
CA GLY A 36 1.22 -24.24 7.88
C GLY A 36 0.84 -22.82 8.33
N ALA A 37 1.80 -21.98 8.75
CA ALA A 37 1.52 -20.60 9.09
C ALA A 37 1.28 -19.75 7.84
N ILE A 38 0.22 -18.93 7.86
CA ILE A 38 -0.06 -17.92 6.85
C ILE A 38 0.19 -16.55 7.49
N VAL A 39 1.13 -15.80 6.94
CA VAL A 39 1.52 -14.48 7.45
C VAL A 39 1.07 -13.40 6.47
N TYR A 40 0.25 -12.48 6.98
CA TYR A 40 -0.20 -11.29 6.26
C TYR A 40 0.60 -10.08 6.74
N THR A 41 1.33 -9.44 5.84
CA THR A 41 2.12 -8.25 6.17
C THR A 41 1.56 -7.03 5.42
N PRO A 42 1.22 -5.92 6.11
CA PRO A 42 0.75 -4.72 5.42
C PRO A 42 1.75 -4.25 4.38
N VAL A 43 1.28 -4.05 3.15
CA VAL A 43 2.07 -3.40 2.11
C VAL A 43 2.00 -1.90 2.37
N LYS A 44 3.11 -1.32 2.81
CA LYS A 44 3.27 0.12 2.81
C LYS A 44 3.68 0.53 1.40
N GLU A 45 2.81 1.26 0.72
CA GLU A 45 3.25 2.00 -0.48
C GLU A 45 4.15 3.13 0.00
N ASN A 46 5.44 3.08 -0.36
CA ASN A 46 6.36 4.17 -0.09
C ASN A 46 6.01 5.33 -1.05
N LEU A 47 5.50 6.44 -0.51
CA LEU A 47 5.15 7.62 -1.30
C LEU A 47 6.36 8.18 -2.08
N PHE A 48 7.58 7.96 -1.57
CA PHE A 48 8.83 8.37 -2.21
C PHE A 48 9.31 7.43 -3.31
N GLU A 49 8.63 6.30 -3.51
CA GLU A 49 8.88 5.36 -4.62
C GLU A 49 7.73 5.35 -5.63
N ASN A 50 6.68 6.14 -5.39
CA ASN A 50 5.56 6.23 -6.31
C ASN A 50 5.98 7.00 -7.58
N PRO A 51 5.96 6.36 -8.77
CA PRO A 51 6.42 6.99 -10.02
C PRO A 51 5.66 8.27 -10.36
N ASP A 52 4.36 8.33 -10.05
CA ASP A 52 3.52 9.49 -10.36
C ASP A 52 3.88 10.69 -9.45
N ILE A 53 4.20 10.41 -8.19
CA ILE A 53 4.65 11.43 -7.22
C ILE A 53 6.06 11.92 -7.57
N LEU A 54 6.96 11.00 -7.93
CA LEU A 54 8.32 11.34 -8.35
C LEU A 54 8.29 12.18 -9.63
N LYS A 55 7.47 11.80 -10.61
CA LYS A 55 7.28 12.58 -11.83
C LYS A 55 6.74 13.98 -11.54
N TYR A 56 5.74 14.09 -10.66
CA TYR A 56 5.22 15.40 -10.25
C TYR A 56 6.30 16.28 -9.59
N ALA A 57 7.13 15.69 -8.71
CA ALA A 57 8.22 16.41 -8.06
C ALA A 57 9.30 16.87 -9.06
N ASP A 58 9.61 16.05 -10.06
CA ASP A 58 10.55 16.40 -11.13
C ASP A 58 9.97 17.48 -12.07
N ASP A 59 8.70 17.36 -12.46
CA ASP A 59 7.99 18.37 -13.26
C ASP A 59 7.91 19.72 -12.52
N TYR A 60 7.66 19.70 -11.20
CA TYR A 60 7.66 20.92 -10.38
C TYR A 60 9.04 21.58 -10.33
N ARG A 61 10.11 20.81 -10.11
CA ARG A 61 11.49 21.32 -10.06
C ARG A 61 11.93 21.92 -11.40
N GLN A 62 11.54 21.32 -12.52
CA GLN A 62 11.84 21.87 -13.84
C GLN A 62 11.10 23.19 -14.11
N ASN A 63 9.84 23.32 -13.69
CA ASN A 63 9.11 24.57 -13.83
C ASN A 63 9.69 25.70 -12.97
N GLU A 64 10.22 25.39 -11.78
CA GLU A 64 10.88 26.38 -10.92
C GLU A 64 12.19 26.90 -11.54
N LEU A 65 13.00 26.00 -12.13
CA LEU A 65 14.25 26.36 -12.84
C LEU A 65 13.98 27.24 -14.08
N LEU A 66 12.92 26.95 -14.84
CA LEU A 66 12.55 27.74 -16.02
C LEU A 66 12.06 29.15 -15.65
N LEU A 67 11.43 29.31 -14.49
CA LEU A 67 10.97 30.62 -13.99
C LEU A 67 12.13 31.50 -13.47
N GLU A 68 13.23 30.90 -13.02
CA GLU A 68 14.42 31.64 -12.58
C GLU A 68 15.27 32.13 -13.77
N GLU A 69 15.27 31.43 -14.91
CA GLU A 69 16.01 31.84 -16.13
C GLU A 69 15.33 32.97 -16.92
N ASP A 70 14.01 33.20 -16.73
CA ASP A 70 13.26 34.27 -17.39
C ASP A 70 13.36 35.64 -16.67
N ILE A 71 14.16 35.73 -15.60
CA ILE A 71 14.42 36.96 -14.82
C ILE A 71 15.88 37.41 -15.03
N GLU A 72 16.27 37.77 -16.27
CA GLU A 72 17.51 38.52 -16.55
C GLU A 72 17.34 39.52 -17.71
#